data_AF-A0A0G0JS99-F1
#
_entry.id   AF-A0A0G0JS99-F1
#
_cell.length_a   1.000
_cell.length_b   1.000
_cell.length_c   1.000
_cell.angle_alpha   90.00
_cell.angle_beta   90.00
_cell.angle_gamma   90.00
#
_symmetry.space_group_name_H-M   'P 1'
#
loop_
_entity.id
_entity.type
_entity.pdbx_description
1 polymer ?
#
loop_
_entity_poly.entity_id
_entity_poly.type
_entity_poly.pdbx_seq_one_letter_code
_entity_poly.pdbx_strand_id
1 'polypeptide(L)'
;MISETVLDRNIHYPPPPMRQVALGVDRARSYMERTMRAERIDEDSRLFKPGLLTGIHERVLFYYPGLAGQYRINDEVQVVGRNLVKHRDLNQYVYLFERWLQNQMNQLKQEPDNIRGALQVATAAHFGITGELHPFDDGNGRVARLVANFVLMQNTDERRFHKFFILPVPTLRERVDELEIRRRLESNESPKLQPYLRALYEVGEKWDLLPLEQALATSWVQSIDRFLGDFNLRHDKDGFNNPTDQKLIAVIRRRKARLVQIAESIAEGNYPEHKVPNFYTTKFQELAA
;
A
#
# COMPACT_ATOMS: atom_id res chain seq x y z
N MET A 1 -17.93 -9.30 -4.22
CA MET A 1 -17.45 -8.93 -2.87
C MET A 1 -15.94 -9.04 -2.90
N ILE A 2 -15.15 -7.99 -2.61
CA ILE A 2 -13.72 -8.17 -2.33
C ILE A 2 -13.63 -8.77 -0.93
N SER A 3 -14.00 -10.05 -0.82
CA SER A 3 -13.77 -10.81 0.38
C SER A 3 -12.46 -11.56 0.18
N GLU A 4 -11.56 -11.48 1.16
CA GLU A 4 -10.45 -12.44 1.30
C GLU A 4 -10.96 -13.86 1.61
N THR A 5 -12.26 -14.13 1.41
CA THR A 5 -12.85 -15.47 1.38
C THR A 5 -13.05 -15.94 -0.05
N VAL A 6 -11.95 -16.02 -0.81
CA VAL A 6 -11.80 -17.12 -1.77
C VAL A 6 -10.92 -18.17 -1.08
N LEU A 7 -11.45 -18.72 0.01
CA LEU A 7 -10.99 -19.99 0.54
C LEU A 7 -11.89 -21.05 -0.08
N ASP A 8 -11.56 -21.47 -1.30
CA ASP A 8 -12.10 -22.72 -1.83
C ASP A 8 -11.11 -23.88 -1.56
N ARG A 9 -11.69 -24.99 -1.09
CA ARG A 9 -11.16 -26.08 -0.25
C ARG A 9 -9.84 -26.70 -0.77
N ASN A 10 -8.80 -26.88 0.04
CA ASN A 10 -8.62 -28.10 0.86
C ASN A 10 -7.59 -27.99 2.00
N ILE A 11 -7.11 -26.79 2.35
CA ILE A 11 -6.28 -26.60 3.53
C ILE A 11 -6.85 -25.43 4.34
N HIS A 12 -7.69 -25.75 5.32
CA HIS A 12 -8.22 -24.76 6.25
C HIS A 12 -7.15 -24.47 7.30
N TYR A 13 -6.27 -23.50 7.02
CA TYR A 13 -5.38 -22.99 8.05
C TYR A 13 -6.23 -22.19 9.06
N PRO A 14 -6.18 -22.54 10.36
CA PRO A 14 -6.91 -21.77 11.37
C PRO A 14 -6.38 -20.34 11.36
N PRO A 15 -7.24 -19.30 11.40
CA PRO A 15 -6.79 -17.91 11.27
C PRO A 15 -5.70 -17.60 12.32
N PRO A 16 -4.61 -16.92 11.92
CA PRO A 16 -3.49 -16.68 12.81
C PRO A 16 -3.91 -15.73 13.93
N PRO A 17 -3.38 -15.89 15.16
CA PRO A 17 -3.56 -14.91 16.21
C PRO A 17 -3.16 -13.51 15.74
N MET A 18 -3.97 -12.49 16.04
CA MET A 18 -3.71 -11.10 15.64
C MET A 18 -2.31 -10.59 16.02
N ARG A 19 -1.76 -11.09 17.15
CA ARG A 19 -0.38 -10.78 17.57
C ARG A 19 0.67 -11.24 16.56
N GLN A 20 0.49 -12.41 15.94
CA GLN A 20 1.40 -12.92 14.92
C GLN A 20 1.29 -12.12 13.62
N VAL A 21 0.06 -11.76 13.23
CA VAL A 21 -0.20 -10.88 12.08
C VAL A 21 0.47 -9.52 12.28
N ALA A 22 0.34 -8.92 13.46
CA ALA A 22 0.99 -7.67 13.81
C ALA A 22 2.53 -7.79 13.79
N LEU A 23 3.09 -8.87 14.32
CA LEU A 23 4.53 -9.12 14.29
C LEU A 23 5.07 -9.30 12.86
N GLY A 24 4.31 -9.96 11.97
CA GLY A 24 4.71 -10.13 10.57
C GLY A 24 4.75 -8.82 9.81
N VAL A 25 3.74 -7.97 10.03
CA VAL A 25 3.71 -6.61 9.52
C VAL A 25 4.87 -5.78 10.04
N ASP A 26 5.19 -5.86 11.34
CA ASP A 26 6.30 -5.12 11.92
C ASP A 26 7.68 -5.58 11.39
N ARG A 27 7.84 -6.90 11.17
CA ARG A 27 9.03 -7.47 10.51
C ARG A 27 9.19 -6.97 9.09
N ALA A 28 8.10 -6.93 8.31
CA ALA A 28 8.11 -6.43 6.96
C ALA A 28 8.40 -4.91 6.91
N ARG A 29 7.80 -4.13 7.81
CA ARG A 29 8.11 -2.70 8.01
C ARG A 29 9.59 -2.49 8.31
N SER A 30 10.13 -3.21 9.30
CA SER A 30 11.53 -3.13 9.69
C SER A 30 12.48 -3.50 8.54
N TYR A 31 12.10 -4.48 7.72
CA TYR A 31 12.84 -4.83 6.51
C TYR A 31 12.86 -3.67 5.52
N MET A 32 11.71 -3.06 5.22
CA MET A 32 11.65 -1.89 4.34
C MET A 32 12.49 -0.74 4.89
N GLU A 33 12.35 -0.40 6.17
CA GLU A 33 13.15 0.67 6.80
C GLU A 33 14.67 0.41 6.69
N ARG A 34 15.12 -0.85 6.83
CA ARG A 34 16.53 -1.22 6.63
C ARG A 34 16.96 -1.09 5.18
N THR A 35 16.17 -1.58 4.23
CA THR A 35 16.45 -1.45 2.79
C THR A 35 16.54 0.04 2.40
N MET A 36 15.65 0.86 2.94
CA MET A 36 15.66 2.32 2.76
C MET A 36 16.89 3.01 3.37
N ARG A 37 17.46 2.47 4.46
CA ARG A 37 18.67 3.01 5.10
C ARG A 37 19.94 2.57 4.39
N ALA A 38 19.97 1.32 3.91
CA ALA A 38 21.10 0.75 3.19
C ALA A 38 21.39 1.48 1.85
N GLU A 39 20.37 2.05 1.22
CA GLU A 39 20.52 2.86 -0.01
C GLU A 39 21.46 4.07 0.14
N ARG A 40 21.63 4.60 1.37
CA ARG A 40 22.61 5.68 1.59
C ARG A 40 24.07 5.24 1.47
N ILE A 41 24.33 3.94 1.50
CA ILE A 41 25.68 3.36 1.57
C ILE A 41 26.12 2.83 0.20
N ASP A 42 25.19 2.50 -0.69
CA ASP A 42 25.47 1.79 -1.93
C ASP A 42 24.72 2.42 -3.13
N GLU A 43 25.46 3.04 -4.05
CA GLU A 43 24.93 3.79 -5.20
C GLU A 43 24.18 2.90 -6.21
N ASP A 44 24.37 1.57 -6.17
CA ASP A 44 23.74 0.59 -7.08
C ASP A 44 22.51 -0.13 -6.48
N SER A 45 22.05 0.30 -5.30
CA SER A 45 20.95 -0.36 -4.58
C SER A 45 19.57 -0.08 -5.21
N ARG A 46 19.18 -0.94 -6.16
CA ARG A 46 17.80 -1.02 -6.67
C ARG A 46 16.85 -1.44 -5.55
N LEU A 47 16.24 -0.46 -4.87
CA LEU A 47 15.25 -0.64 -3.79
C LEU A 47 14.08 -1.56 -4.19
N PHE A 48 13.68 -1.53 -5.46
CA PHE A 48 12.55 -2.27 -6.01
C PHE A 48 13.05 -3.30 -7.03
N LYS A 49 13.90 -4.22 -6.57
CA LYS A 49 14.44 -5.31 -7.39
C LYS A 49 13.48 -6.50 -7.52
N PRO A 50 13.69 -7.38 -8.51
CA PRO A 50 12.96 -8.65 -8.59
C PRO A 50 12.96 -9.41 -7.27
N GLY A 51 11.80 -9.94 -6.88
CA GLY A 51 11.59 -10.63 -5.61
C GLY A 51 11.25 -9.72 -4.42
N LEU A 52 10.93 -8.44 -4.68
CA LEU A 52 10.46 -7.53 -3.64
C LEU A 52 9.18 -8.06 -2.99
N LEU A 53 8.17 -8.42 -3.79
CA LEU A 53 6.86 -8.86 -3.30
C LEU A 53 6.97 -10.15 -2.50
N THR A 54 7.74 -11.13 -2.99
CA THR A 54 7.95 -12.39 -2.28
C THR A 54 8.74 -12.19 -0.99
N GLY A 55 9.77 -11.33 -1.00
CA GLY A 55 10.54 -10.98 0.21
C GLY A 55 9.71 -10.25 1.26
N ILE A 56 8.81 -9.35 0.86
CA ILE A 56 7.84 -8.74 1.79
C ILE A 56 6.88 -9.81 2.31
N HIS A 57 6.30 -10.61 1.41
CA HIS A 57 5.30 -11.63 1.75
C HIS A 57 5.86 -12.67 2.73
N GLU A 58 7.09 -13.14 2.53
CA GLU A 58 7.80 -14.06 3.44
C GLU A 58 7.81 -13.55 4.90
N ARG A 59 7.97 -12.25 5.09
CA ARG A 59 7.98 -11.61 6.42
C ARG A 59 6.58 -11.39 6.97
N VAL A 60 5.63 -11.00 6.11
CA VAL A 60 4.22 -10.80 6.48
C VAL A 60 3.59 -12.12 6.92
N LEU A 61 3.90 -13.20 6.21
CA LEU A 61 3.34 -14.54 6.41
C LEU A 61 4.31 -15.50 7.12
N PHE A 62 5.31 -14.99 7.85
CA PHE A 62 6.34 -15.82 8.50
C PHE A 62 5.79 -16.96 9.37
N TYR A 63 4.57 -16.80 9.89
CA TYR A 63 3.89 -17.76 10.76
C TYR A 63 3.22 -18.92 9.98
N TYR A 64 3.21 -18.87 8.64
CA TYR A 64 2.88 -19.99 7.76
C TYR A 64 4.03 -20.25 6.77
N PRO A 65 5.10 -20.96 7.18
CA PRO A 65 6.27 -21.21 6.34
C PRO A 65 5.96 -21.90 5.01
N GLY A 66 4.89 -22.70 4.94
CA GLY A 66 4.45 -23.36 3.71
C GLY A 66 3.85 -22.44 2.65
N LEU A 67 3.45 -21.22 3.02
CA LEU A 67 2.86 -20.22 2.11
C LEU A 67 3.72 -18.95 2.01
N ALA A 68 4.54 -18.67 3.02
CA ALA A 68 5.39 -17.49 3.09
C ALA A 68 6.29 -17.35 1.84
N GLY A 69 6.12 -16.24 1.12
CA GLY A 69 6.87 -15.96 -0.11
C GLY A 69 6.48 -16.79 -1.35
N GLN A 70 5.55 -17.75 -1.24
CA GLN A 70 5.15 -18.62 -2.34
C GLN A 70 3.95 -18.05 -3.09
N TYR A 71 3.99 -18.10 -4.43
CA TYR A 71 2.85 -17.70 -5.25
C TYR A 71 1.70 -18.71 -5.14
N ARG A 72 0.47 -18.21 -5.24
CA ARG A 72 -0.72 -19.05 -5.27
C ARG A 72 -0.67 -20.03 -6.42
N ILE A 73 -1.21 -21.23 -6.19
CA ILE A 73 -1.33 -22.29 -7.21
C ILE A 73 -2.74 -22.31 -7.81
N ASN A 74 -3.74 -21.80 -7.08
CA ASN A 74 -5.13 -21.78 -7.52
C ASN A 74 -5.38 -20.70 -8.58
N ASP A 75 -5.94 -21.08 -9.72
CA ASP A 75 -6.32 -20.21 -10.84
C ASP A 75 -7.76 -19.70 -10.79
N GLU A 76 -8.59 -20.25 -9.90
CA GLU A 76 -10.02 -19.89 -9.77
C GLU A 76 -10.24 -18.62 -8.94
N VAL A 77 -9.16 -17.92 -8.56
CA VAL A 77 -9.24 -16.69 -7.79
C VAL A 77 -9.77 -15.55 -8.67
N GLN A 78 -10.84 -14.92 -8.22
CA GLN A 78 -11.44 -13.75 -8.86
C GLN A 78 -11.43 -12.55 -7.91
N VAL A 79 -11.19 -11.36 -8.47
CA VAL A 79 -11.34 -10.09 -7.76
C VAL A 79 -12.29 -9.22 -8.55
N VAL A 80 -13.39 -8.81 -7.89
CA VAL A 80 -14.48 -8.02 -8.52
C VAL A 80 -14.99 -8.66 -9.82
N GLY A 81 -15.15 -9.98 -9.81
CA GLY A 81 -15.68 -10.75 -10.95
C GLY A 81 -14.73 -10.86 -12.15
N ARG A 82 -13.47 -10.43 -12.02
CA ARG A 82 -12.44 -10.58 -13.06
C ARG A 82 -11.52 -11.75 -12.74
N ASN A 83 -11.17 -12.51 -13.77
CA ASN A 83 -10.15 -13.54 -13.70
C ASN A 83 -8.77 -12.88 -13.56
N LEU A 84 -7.99 -13.39 -12.62
CA LEU A 84 -6.64 -12.91 -12.35
C LEU A 84 -5.61 -13.64 -13.22
N VAL A 85 -4.36 -13.17 -13.16
CA VAL A 85 -3.22 -13.82 -13.84
C VAL A 85 -3.11 -15.29 -13.40
N LYS A 86 -2.91 -16.22 -14.34
CA LYS A 86 -2.79 -17.65 -14.01
C LYS A 86 -1.45 -17.96 -13.35
N HIS A 87 -1.41 -18.98 -12.49
CA HIS A 87 -0.23 -19.44 -11.76
C HIS A 87 0.99 -19.61 -12.66
N ARG A 88 0.81 -20.27 -13.81
CA ARG A 88 1.89 -20.51 -14.79
C ARG A 88 2.55 -19.22 -15.29
N ASP A 89 1.80 -18.11 -15.29
CA ASP A 89 2.22 -16.81 -15.81
C ASP A 89 2.61 -15.84 -14.67
N LEU A 90 2.27 -16.14 -13.41
CA LEU A 90 2.46 -15.24 -12.26
C LEU A 90 3.91 -14.78 -12.11
N ASN A 91 4.89 -15.68 -12.23
CA ASN A 91 6.31 -15.33 -12.13
C ASN A 91 6.68 -14.19 -13.09
N GLN A 92 6.25 -14.29 -14.36
CA GLN A 92 6.56 -13.30 -15.39
C GLN A 92 5.85 -11.96 -15.10
N TYR A 93 4.57 -12.02 -14.75
CA TYR A 93 3.77 -10.82 -14.51
C TYR A 93 4.20 -10.07 -13.25
N VAL A 94 4.57 -10.79 -12.19
CA VAL A 94 5.15 -10.18 -10.98
C VAL A 94 6.49 -9.53 -11.31
N TYR A 95 7.37 -10.19 -12.06
CA TYR A 95 8.62 -9.58 -12.51
C TYR A 95 8.37 -8.27 -13.27
N LEU A 96 7.48 -8.28 -14.27
CA LEU A 96 7.17 -7.08 -15.06
C LEU A 96 6.59 -5.95 -14.20
N PHE A 97 5.70 -6.28 -13.26
CA PHE A 97 5.16 -5.32 -12.30
C PHE A 97 6.24 -4.70 -11.41
N GLU A 98 7.16 -5.51 -10.88
CA GLU A 98 8.28 -5.02 -10.06
C GLU A 98 9.23 -4.12 -10.87
N ARG A 99 9.44 -4.42 -12.16
CA ARG A 99 10.20 -3.57 -13.08
C ARG A 99 9.48 -2.24 -13.37
N TRP A 100 8.18 -2.28 -13.61
CA TRP A 100 7.36 -1.07 -13.73
C TRP A 100 7.50 -0.20 -12.49
N LEU A 101 7.37 -0.79 -11.29
CA LEU A 101 7.48 -0.08 -10.03
C LEU A 101 8.86 0.54 -9.86
N GLN A 102 9.93 -0.19 -10.16
CA GLN A 102 11.30 0.35 -10.13
C GLN A 102 11.48 1.56 -11.05
N ASN A 103 10.91 1.51 -12.25
CA ASN A 103 10.99 2.63 -13.21
C ASN A 103 10.23 3.85 -12.70
N GLN A 104 9.02 3.68 -12.17
CA GLN A 104 8.25 4.77 -11.55
C GLN A 104 9.02 5.39 -10.38
N MET A 105 9.66 4.57 -9.55
CA MET A 105 10.44 5.06 -8.42
C MET A 105 11.69 5.83 -8.85
N ASN A 106 12.33 5.43 -9.95
CA ASN A 106 13.46 6.19 -10.51
C ASN A 106 13.04 7.58 -11.01
N GLN A 107 11.83 7.70 -11.57
CA GLN A 107 11.27 9.00 -11.97
C GLN A 107 10.94 9.85 -10.74
N LEU A 108 10.26 9.30 -9.75
CA LEU A 108 9.91 10.01 -8.51
C LEU A 108 11.14 10.48 -7.70
N LYS A 109 12.30 9.82 -7.84
CA LYS A 109 13.55 10.29 -7.23
C LYS A 109 13.97 11.67 -7.75
N GLN A 110 13.66 11.98 -9.01
CA GLN A 110 13.96 13.26 -9.64
C GLN A 110 12.96 14.36 -9.21
N GLU A 111 11.80 13.98 -8.67
CA GLU A 111 10.71 14.89 -8.27
C GLU A 111 10.26 14.64 -6.81
N PRO A 112 11.10 14.98 -5.83
CA PRO A 112 10.85 14.65 -4.42
C PRO A 112 9.68 15.37 -3.77
N ASP A 113 9.29 16.51 -4.33
CA ASP A 113 8.16 17.32 -3.86
C ASP A 113 6.86 16.96 -4.59
N ASN A 114 6.87 15.96 -5.48
CA ASN A 114 5.70 15.52 -6.23
C ASN A 114 4.87 14.51 -5.41
N ILE A 115 4.25 15.03 -4.33
CA ILE A 115 3.39 14.25 -3.43
C ILE A 115 2.27 13.53 -4.18
N ARG A 116 1.68 14.19 -5.19
CA ARG A 116 0.61 13.57 -5.98
C ARG A 116 1.14 12.45 -6.88
N GLY A 117 2.27 12.65 -7.55
CA GLY A 117 2.92 11.58 -8.31
C GLY A 117 3.23 10.36 -7.45
N ALA A 118 3.72 10.58 -6.23
CA ALA A 118 3.94 9.50 -5.26
C ALA A 118 2.63 8.79 -4.85
N LEU A 119 1.55 9.54 -4.62
CA LEU A 119 0.21 8.98 -4.39
C LEU A 119 -0.25 8.15 -5.58
N GLN A 120 -0.05 8.64 -6.80
CA GLN A 120 -0.47 7.95 -8.01
C GLN A 120 0.24 6.61 -8.17
N VAL A 121 1.57 6.60 -8.06
CA VAL A 121 2.37 5.37 -8.11
C VAL A 121 2.00 4.41 -6.98
N ALA A 122 1.83 4.90 -5.75
CA ALA A 122 1.45 4.08 -4.61
C ALA A 122 0.06 3.44 -4.79
N THR A 123 -0.89 4.21 -5.33
CA THR A 123 -2.26 3.78 -5.62
C THR A 123 -2.28 2.72 -6.71
N ALA A 124 -1.57 2.96 -7.81
CA ALA A 124 -1.46 2.02 -8.91
C ALA A 124 -0.75 0.73 -8.48
N ALA A 125 0.36 0.82 -7.73
CA ALA A 125 1.05 -0.35 -7.20
C ALA A 125 0.16 -1.16 -6.25
N HIS A 126 -0.55 -0.47 -5.37
CA HIS A 126 -1.50 -1.10 -4.46
C HIS A 126 -2.58 -1.87 -5.23
N PHE A 127 -3.25 -1.19 -6.17
CA PHE A 127 -4.31 -1.81 -6.96
C PHE A 127 -3.79 -2.95 -7.83
N GLY A 128 -2.64 -2.80 -8.48
CA GLY A 128 -2.03 -3.86 -9.29
C GLY A 128 -1.78 -5.15 -8.49
N ILE A 129 -1.35 -5.03 -7.23
CA ILE A 129 -1.18 -6.19 -6.34
C ILE A 129 -2.54 -6.81 -5.96
N THR A 130 -3.52 -5.99 -5.55
CA THR A 130 -4.78 -6.52 -5.02
C THR A 130 -5.81 -6.93 -6.07
N GLY A 131 -5.80 -6.26 -7.23
CA GLY A 131 -6.84 -6.30 -8.25
C GLY A 131 -6.45 -6.94 -9.57
N GLU A 132 -5.16 -6.97 -9.92
CA GLU A 132 -4.70 -7.60 -11.17
C GLU A 132 -3.87 -8.87 -10.95
N LEU A 133 -2.82 -8.78 -10.13
CA LEU A 133 -1.91 -9.90 -9.89
C LEU A 133 -2.49 -10.89 -8.89
N HIS A 134 -2.81 -10.39 -7.70
CA HIS A 134 -3.19 -11.17 -6.53
C HIS A 134 -2.29 -12.40 -6.33
N PRO A 135 -0.96 -12.21 -6.17
CA PRO A 135 0.01 -13.27 -6.41
C PRO A 135 0.08 -14.34 -5.30
N PHE A 136 -0.49 -14.11 -4.12
CA PHE A 136 -0.39 -15.01 -2.96
C PHE A 136 -1.76 -15.57 -2.55
N ASP A 137 -1.78 -16.66 -1.79
CA ASP A 137 -3.03 -17.24 -1.26
C ASP A 137 -3.63 -16.40 -0.12
N ASP A 138 -2.80 -15.68 0.64
CA ASP A 138 -3.19 -14.73 1.69
C ASP A 138 -2.18 -13.57 1.72
N GLY A 139 -2.55 -12.45 2.34
CA GLY A 139 -1.63 -11.36 2.64
C GLY A 139 -1.45 -10.36 1.52
N ASN A 140 -2.12 -10.52 0.37
CA ASN A 140 -2.04 -9.58 -0.76
C ASN A 140 -2.34 -8.14 -0.34
N GLY A 141 -3.40 -7.91 0.44
CA GLY A 141 -3.73 -6.58 0.95
C GLY A 141 -2.65 -6.00 1.87
N ARG A 142 -1.99 -6.84 2.68
CA ARG A 142 -0.90 -6.40 3.58
C ARG A 142 0.36 -6.05 2.79
N VAL A 143 0.73 -6.89 1.82
CA VAL A 143 1.84 -6.61 0.90
C VAL A 143 1.57 -5.33 0.11
N ALA A 144 0.36 -5.15 -0.44
CA ALA A 144 -0.02 -3.95 -1.18
C ALA A 144 0.10 -2.67 -0.35
N ARG A 145 -0.39 -2.67 0.89
CA ARG A 145 -0.24 -1.52 1.81
C ARG A 145 1.20 -1.24 2.21
N LEU A 146 2.02 -2.28 2.39
CA LEU A 146 3.45 -2.13 2.66
C LEU A 146 4.17 -1.52 1.46
N VAL A 147 3.91 -1.98 0.24
CA VAL A 147 4.47 -1.43 -0.99
C VAL A 147 4.02 0.03 -1.19
N ALA A 148 2.74 0.33 -1.00
CA ALA A 148 2.24 1.71 -1.05
C ALA A 148 2.95 2.61 -0.04
N ASN A 149 3.07 2.17 1.21
CA ASN A 149 3.83 2.89 2.23
C ASN A 149 5.29 3.08 1.82
N PHE A 150 5.92 2.06 1.21
CA PHE A 150 7.29 2.16 0.74
C PHE A 150 7.46 3.25 -0.33
N VAL A 151 6.58 3.29 -1.33
CA VAL A 151 6.55 4.36 -2.35
C VAL A 151 6.41 5.74 -1.71
N LEU A 152 5.42 5.90 -0.83
CA LEU A 152 5.10 7.18 -0.21
C LEU A 152 6.23 7.68 0.71
N MET A 153 6.86 6.79 1.48
CA MET A 153 7.99 7.14 2.36
C MET A 153 9.29 7.42 1.62
N GLN A 154 9.41 7.02 0.34
CA GLN A 154 10.56 7.38 -0.48
C GLN A 154 10.50 8.84 -0.94
N ASN A 155 9.29 9.38 -1.09
CA ASN A 155 9.00 10.73 -1.57
C ASN A 155 8.63 11.68 -0.40
N THR A 156 9.26 11.49 0.76
CA THR A 156 9.04 12.31 1.96
C THR A 156 10.29 13.07 2.40
N ASP A 157 10.13 14.38 2.61
CA ASP A 157 11.17 15.26 3.17
C ASP A 157 11.51 14.89 4.60
N GLU A 158 10.53 14.38 5.35
CA GLU A 158 10.69 13.89 6.71
C GLU A 158 11.80 12.84 6.80
N ARG A 159 11.89 11.97 5.77
CA ARG A 159 12.98 11.01 5.65
C ARG A 159 14.31 11.70 5.35
N ARG A 160 14.33 12.60 4.36
CA ARG A 160 15.55 13.26 3.88
C ARG A 160 16.26 14.02 4.99
N PHE A 161 15.50 14.76 5.79
CA PHE A 161 16.05 15.70 6.77
C PHE A 161 16.02 15.20 8.22
N HIS A 162 15.05 14.35 8.59
CA HIS A 162 14.80 14.04 10.01
C HIS A 162 14.84 12.54 10.37
N LYS A 163 15.10 11.65 9.41
CA LYS A 163 15.21 10.18 9.62
C LYS A 163 14.00 9.55 10.34
N PHE A 164 12.82 10.17 10.20
CA PHE A 164 11.59 9.74 10.84
C PHE A 164 10.56 9.29 9.80
N PHE A 165 9.66 8.38 10.19
CA PHE A 165 8.63 7.81 9.32
C PHE A 165 7.25 7.91 9.98
N ILE A 166 6.30 8.52 9.28
CA ILE A 166 4.87 8.38 9.57
C ILE A 166 4.33 7.46 8.50
N LEU A 167 3.85 6.26 8.88
CA LEU A 167 3.24 5.33 7.94
C LEU A 167 1.98 5.97 7.36
N PRO A 168 1.90 6.19 6.03
CA PRO A 168 0.75 6.83 5.41
C PRO A 168 -0.54 6.03 5.55
N VAL A 169 -0.44 4.70 5.38
CA VAL A 169 -1.58 3.79 5.37
C VAL A 169 -1.43 2.76 6.50
N PRO A 170 -2.44 2.58 7.37
CA PRO A 170 -2.44 1.51 8.36
C PRO A 170 -2.24 0.15 7.68
N THR A 171 -1.18 -0.57 8.05
CA THR A 171 -0.88 -1.85 7.38
C THR A 171 -1.81 -2.98 7.83
N LEU A 172 -2.23 -2.94 9.10
CA LEU A 172 -3.32 -3.75 9.61
C LEU A 172 -4.64 -3.06 9.29
N ARG A 173 -5.58 -3.82 8.76
CA ARG A 173 -6.95 -3.34 8.57
C ARG A 173 -7.60 -3.17 9.93
N GLU A 174 -8.37 -2.10 10.11
CA GLU A 174 -9.25 -1.98 11.26
C GLU A 174 -10.27 -3.12 11.22
N ARG A 175 -10.61 -3.69 12.38
CA ARG A 175 -11.56 -4.81 12.46
C ARG A 175 -12.84 -4.44 11.72
N VAL A 176 -13.22 -5.32 10.81
CA VAL A 176 -14.46 -5.21 10.07
C VAL A 176 -15.48 -6.01 10.85
N ASP A 177 -16.61 -5.41 11.17
CA ASP A 177 -17.72 -6.17 11.72
C ASP A 177 -18.39 -6.95 10.58
N GLU A 178 -17.87 -8.13 10.29
CA GLU A 178 -18.40 -9.03 9.26
C GLU A 178 -19.85 -9.40 9.53
N LEU A 179 -20.26 -9.43 10.80
CA LEU A 179 -21.59 -9.80 11.22
C LEU A 179 -22.59 -8.67 10.93
N GLU A 180 -22.18 -7.43 11.14
CA GLU A 180 -22.93 -6.24 10.70
C GLU A 180 -23.02 -6.15 9.16
N ILE A 181 -21.94 -6.45 8.43
CA ILE A 181 -21.99 -6.50 6.96
C ILE A 181 -23.00 -7.54 6.48
N ARG A 182 -22.97 -8.76 7.05
CA ARG A 182 -23.94 -9.81 6.70
C ARG A 182 -25.38 -9.40 7.01
N ARG A 183 -25.65 -8.88 8.22
CA ARG A 183 -27.00 -8.42 8.59
C ARG A 183 -27.54 -7.37 7.63
N ARG A 184 -26.70 -6.42 7.20
CA ARG A 184 -27.11 -5.37 6.26
C ARG A 184 -27.43 -5.95 4.88
N LEU A 185 -26.57 -6.82 4.36
CA LEU A 185 -26.81 -7.50 3.09
C LEU A 185 -28.09 -8.35 3.12
N GLU A 186 -28.33 -9.09 4.20
CA GLU A 186 -29.55 -9.87 4.43
C GLU A 186 -30.80 -8.97 4.52
N SER A 187 -30.63 -7.72 4.98
CA SER A 187 -31.69 -6.70 5.06
C SER A 187 -31.79 -5.85 3.78
N ASN A 188 -31.10 -6.22 2.70
CA ASN A 188 -31.01 -5.46 1.45
C ASN A 188 -30.48 -4.02 1.61
N GLU A 189 -29.77 -3.74 2.72
CA GLU A 189 -29.07 -2.50 2.97
C GLU A 189 -27.64 -2.55 2.44
N SER A 190 -27.16 -1.43 1.89
CA SER A 190 -25.76 -1.31 1.53
C SER A 190 -24.89 -1.39 2.79
N PRO A 191 -23.86 -2.26 2.84
CA PRO A 191 -22.98 -2.35 4.00
C PRO A 191 -22.21 -1.03 4.16
N LYS A 192 -22.07 -0.57 5.41
CA LYS A 192 -21.17 0.56 5.73
C LYS A 192 -19.73 0.08 5.62
N LEU A 193 -19.22 0.04 4.39
CA LEU A 193 -17.81 -0.27 4.13
C LEU A 193 -16.93 0.89 4.62
N GLN A 194 -15.78 0.55 5.19
CA GLN A 194 -14.73 1.52 5.45
C GLN A 194 -14.35 2.26 4.15
N PRO A 195 -14.00 3.55 4.21
CA PRO A 195 -13.73 4.37 3.01
C PRO A 195 -12.74 3.72 2.03
N TYR A 196 -11.64 3.16 2.55
CA TYR A 196 -10.64 2.44 1.74
C TYR A 196 -11.23 1.27 0.95
N LEU A 197 -12.19 0.57 1.53
CA LEU A 197 -12.74 -0.67 0.96
C LEU A 197 -13.82 -0.32 -0.08
N ARG A 198 -14.60 0.73 0.21
CA ARG A 198 -15.49 1.35 -0.77
C ARG A 198 -14.69 1.82 -1.97
N ALA A 199 -13.57 2.51 -1.76
CA ALA A 199 -12.70 2.95 -2.84
C ALA A 199 -12.22 1.78 -3.72
N LEU A 200 -11.74 0.68 -3.13
CA LEU A 200 -11.34 -0.51 -3.90
C LEU A 200 -12.49 -1.10 -4.72
N TYR A 201 -13.72 -1.07 -4.19
CA TYR A 201 -14.90 -1.52 -4.92
C TYR A 201 -15.20 -0.61 -6.11
N GLU A 202 -15.20 0.70 -5.91
CA GLU A 202 -15.43 1.69 -6.96
C GLU A 202 -14.36 1.62 -8.07
N VAL A 203 -13.08 1.41 -7.70
CA VAL A 203 -12.01 1.18 -8.68
C VAL A 203 -12.29 -0.10 -9.48
N GLY A 204 -12.73 -1.17 -8.83
CA GLY A 204 -13.05 -2.43 -9.52
C GLY A 204 -14.17 -2.30 -10.55
N GLU A 205 -15.16 -1.44 -10.29
CA GLU A 205 -16.27 -1.16 -11.20
C GLU A 205 -15.88 -0.21 -12.34
N LYS A 206 -15.24 0.91 -12.01
CA LYS A 206 -14.97 2.01 -12.96
C LYS A 206 -13.62 1.89 -13.67
N TRP A 207 -12.70 1.11 -13.10
CA TRP A 207 -11.31 1.03 -13.54
C TRP A 207 -10.55 2.38 -13.50
N ASP A 208 -10.99 3.25 -12.58
CA ASP A 208 -10.38 4.54 -12.25
C ASP A 208 -9.83 4.47 -10.82
N LEU A 209 -8.57 4.86 -10.66
CA LEU A 209 -7.85 4.82 -9.40
C LEU A 209 -8.11 6.04 -8.49
N LEU A 210 -8.79 7.09 -8.97
CA LEU A 210 -9.06 8.31 -8.18
C LEU A 210 -9.70 8.03 -6.81
N PRO A 211 -10.73 7.15 -6.67
CA PRO A 211 -11.31 6.86 -5.37
C PRO A 211 -10.28 6.29 -4.38
N LEU A 212 -9.37 5.44 -4.86
CA LEU A 212 -8.31 4.86 -4.03
C LEU A 212 -7.22 5.90 -3.71
N GLU A 213 -6.85 6.74 -4.68
CA GLU A 213 -5.91 7.86 -4.47
C GLU A 213 -6.40 8.78 -3.35
N GLN A 214 -7.68 9.16 -3.39
CA GLN A 214 -8.33 9.97 -2.35
C GLN A 214 -8.32 9.27 -0.99
N ALA A 215 -8.65 7.96 -0.96
CA ALA A 215 -8.66 7.18 0.27
C ALA A 215 -7.26 7.07 0.89
N LEU A 216 -6.22 6.90 0.07
CA LEU A 216 -4.82 6.87 0.55
C LEU A 216 -4.37 8.24 1.06
N ALA A 217 -4.69 9.33 0.35
CA ALA A 217 -4.39 10.69 0.81
C ALA A 217 -5.06 10.99 2.16
N THR A 218 -6.34 10.63 2.30
CA THR A 218 -7.11 10.80 3.54
C THR A 218 -6.52 9.98 4.69
N SER A 219 -6.16 8.72 4.43
CA SER A 219 -5.52 7.85 5.43
C SER A 219 -4.18 8.42 5.91
N TRP A 220 -3.44 9.06 5.00
CA TRP A 220 -2.18 9.72 5.34
C TRP A 220 -2.39 10.94 6.22
N VAL A 221 -3.38 11.79 5.89
CA VAL A 221 -3.77 12.92 6.75
C VAL A 221 -4.09 12.46 8.17
N GLN A 222 -4.91 11.41 8.31
CA GLN A 222 -5.26 10.84 9.62
C GLN A 222 -4.05 10.32 10.40
N SER A 223 -3.09 9.70 9.69
CA SER A 223 -1.86 9.22 10.32
C SER A 223 -0.95 10.37 10.77
N ILE A 224 -0.89 11.47 10.00
CA ILE A 224 -0.21 12.70 10.43
C ILE A 224 -0.91 13.33 11.63
N ASP A 225 -2.25 13.37 11.66
CA ASP A 225 -3.00 13.94 12.77
C ASP A 225 -2.80 13.20 14.08
N ARG A 226 -2.81 11.86 14.04
CA ARG A 226 -2.46 11.05 15.21
C ARG A 226 -1.06 11.35 15.70
N PHE A 227 -0.09 11.42 14.79
CA PHE A 227 1.29 11.76 15.14
C PHE A 227 1.40 13.15 15.80
N LEU A 228 0.78 14.18 15.20
CA LEU A 228 0.81 15.54 15.75
C LEU A 228 0.11 15.63 17.11
N GLY A 229 -0.99 14.88 17.30
CA GLY A 229 -1.66 14.77 18.60
C GLY A 229 -0.76 14.17 19.67
N ASP A 230 -0.16 13.02 19.39
CA ASP A 230 0.78 12.35 20.30
C ASP A 230 2.01 13.20 20.59
N PHE A 231 2.50 13.93 19.59
CA PHE A 231 3.63 14.84 19.72
C PHE A 231 3.32 16.00 20.67
N ASN A 232 2.17 16.68 20.47
CA ASN A 232 1.75 17.79 21.33
C ASN A 232 1.56 17.34 22.79
N LEU A 233 0.94 16.18 23.01
CA LEU A 233 0.74 15.62 24.36
C LEU A 233 2.06 15.35 25.11
N ARG A 234 3.14 15.05 24.41
CA ARG A 234 4.49 14.88 25.01
C ARG A 234 5.15 16.23 25.24
N HIS A 235 5.05 17.13 24.28
CA HIS A 235 5.61 18.48 24.39
C HIS A 235 5.02 19.31 25.54
N ASP A 236 3.70 19.22 25.73
CA ASP A 236 3.01 19.92 26.82
C ASP A 236 3.41 19.40 28.21
N LYS A 237 3.87 18.14 28.30
CA LYS A 237 4.34 17.52 29.56
C LYS A 237 5.80 17.85 29.87
N ASP A 238 6.65 17.86 28.85
CA ASP A 238 8.11 17.90 29.05
C ASP A 238 8.72 19.29 28.81
N GLY A 239 7.94 20.28 28.34
CA GLY A 239 8.36 21.68 28.21
C GLY A 239 9.50 21.93 27.22
N PHE A 240 9.88 20.94 26.42
CA PHE A 240 10.96 21.09 25.44
C PHE A 240 10.53 22.07 24.35
N ASN A 241 11.39 23.03 24.02
CA ASN A 241 11.17 23.96 22.91
C ASN A 241 12.40 23.95 21.99
N ASN A 242 12.61 22.82 21.32
CA ASN A 242 13.75 22.60 20.43
C ASN A 242 13.44 23.18 19.03
N PRO A 243 14.26 24.10 18.50
CA PRO A 243 14.08 24.66 17.15
C PRO A 243 14.05 23.60 16.03
N THR A 244 14.74 22.47 16.20
CA THR A 244 14.74 21.38 15.22
C THR A 244 13.37 20.70 15.13
N ASP A 245 12.72 20.51 16.27
CA ASP A 245 11.40 19.88 16.34
C ASP A 245 10.33 20.82 15.77
N GLN A 246 10.44 22.13 16.02
CA GLN A 246 9.56 23.13 15.39
C GLN A 246 9.66 23.11 13.86
N LYS A 247 10.88 23.00 13.31
CA LYS A 247 11.11 22.90 11.86
C LYS A 247 10.49 21.63 11.29
N LEU A 248 10.69 20.48 11.94
CA LEU A 248 10.08 19.21 11.55
C LEU A 248 8.55 19.30 11.54
N ILE A 249 7.96 19.85 12.60
CA ILE A 249 6.50 19.99 12.70
C ILE A 249 5.95 20.94 11.63
N ALA A 250 6.68 22.01 11.28
CA ALA A 250 6.29 22.88 10.19
C ALA A 250 6.29 22.15 8.83
N VAL A 251 7.29 21.29 8.56
CA VAL A 251 7.34 20.44 7.36
C VAL A 251 6.14 19.50 7.32
N ILE A 252 5.87 18.79 8.42
CA ILE A 252 4.75 17.84 8.52
C ILE A 252 3.40 18.54 8.32
N ARG A 253 3.21 19.74 8.89
CA ARG A 253 1.97 20.53 8.72
C ARG A 253 1.78 20.98 7.26
N ARG A 254 2.84 21.43 6.58
CA ARG A 254 2.76 21.76 5.14
C ARG A 254 2.38 20.55 4.31
N ARG A 255 2.95 19.38 4.60
CA ARG A 255 2.59 18.12 3.93
C ARG A 255 1.12 17.77 4.16
N LYS A 256 0.64 17.85 5.40
CA LYS A 256 -0.78 17.64 5.73
C LYS A 256 -1.67 18.55 4.89
N ALA A 257 -1.39 19.87 4.86
CA ALA A 257 -2.19 20.82 4.10
C ALA A 257 -2.26 20.47 2.61
N ARG A 258 -1.13 20.06 2.01
CA ARG A 258 -1.10 19.63 0.60
C ARG A 258 -1.88 18.33 0.36
N LEU A 259 -1.81 17.38 1.28
CA LEU A 259 -2.59 16.14 1.19
C LEU A 259 -4.10 16.39 1.30
N VAL A 260 -4.51 17.30 2.19
CA VAL A 260 -5.92 17.74 2.31
C VAL A 260 -6.38 18.37 1.00
N GLN A 261 -5.62 19.32 0.46
CA GLN A 261 -5.93 19.95 -0.82
C GLN A 261 -6.07 18.93 -1.97
N ILE A 262 -5.18 17.94 -2.04
CA ILE A 262 -5.25 16.86 -3.04
C ILE A 262 -6.54 16.06 -2.84
N ALA A 263 -6.84 15.62 -1.62
CA ALA A 263 -8.03 14.80 -1.33
C ALA A 263 -9.34 15.55 -1.63
N GLU A 264 -9.42 16.84 -1.30
CA GLU A 264 -10.55 17.71 -1.59
C GLU A 264 -10.69 17.93 -3.10
N SER A 265 -9.58 18.23 -3.80
CA SER A 265 -9.60 18.42 -5.25
C SER A 265 -10.03 17.16 -6.01
N ILE A 266 -9.68 15.96 -5.52
CA ILE A 266 -10.21 14.70 -6.09
C ILE A 266 -11.72 14.60 -5.83
N ALA A 267 -12.17 14.90 -4.61
CA ALA A 267 -13.59 14.85 -4.24
C ALA A 267 -14.47 15.78 -5.09
N GLU A 268 -13.94 16.95 -5.42
CA GLU A 268 -14.59 17.98 -6.24
C GLU A 268 -14.56 17.67 -7.74
N GLY A 269 -13.83 16.64 -8.17
CA GLY A 269 -13.68 16.29 -9.59
C GLY A 269 -12.72 17.21 -10.34
N ASN A 270 -11.84 17.93 -9.64
CA ASN A 270 -10.88 18.86 -10.24
C ASN A 270 -9.67 18.14 -10.87
N TYR A 271 -9.61 16.82 -10.76
CA TYR A 271 -8.55 16.00 -11.33
C TYR A 271 -9.06 15.09 -12.43
N PRO A 272 -8.26 14.88 -13.50
CA PRO A 272 -8.58 13.90 -14.52
C PRO A 272 -8.53 12.49 -13.94
N GLU A 273 -9.23 11.57 -14.61
CA GLU A 273 -9.21 10.14 -14.34
C GLU A 273 -7.78 9.62 -14.13
N HIS A 274 -7.60 8.83 -13.08
CA HIS A 274 -6.34 8.17 -12.82
C HIS A 274 -6.45 6.73 -13.33
N LYS A 275 -6.10 6.54 -14.59
CA LYS A 275 -6.22 5.23 -15.24
C LYS A 275 -5.28 4.20 -14.62
N VAL A 276 -5.75 2.95 -14.53
CA VAL A 276 -4.89 1.81 -14.20
C VAL A 276 -3.80 1.68 -15.28
N PRO A 277 -2.51 1.78 -14.92
CA PRO A 277 -1.44 1.69 -15.90
C PRO A 277 -1.28 0.27 -16.40
N ASN A 278 -0.78 0.11 -17.62
CA ASN A 278 -0.40 -1.21 -18.10
C ASN A 278 0.96 -1.61 -17.52
N PHE A 279 0.92 -2.32 -16.40
CA PHE A 279 2.09 -2.79 -15.65
C PHE A 279 3.04 -3.71 -16.45
N TYR A 280 2.58 -4.23 -17.60
CA TYR A 280 3.27 -5.29 -18.34
C TYR A 280 3.87 -4.80 -19.67
N THR A 281 3.78 -3.50 -19.97
CA THR A 281 4.26 -2.91 -21.24
C THR A 281 5.76 -3.03 -21.47
N THR A 282 6.57 -3.24 -20.44
CA THR A 282 8.03 -3.49 -20.57
C THR A 282 8.34 -4.68 -21.49
N LYS A 283 7.36 -5.56 -21.73
CA LYS A 283 7.42 -6.69 -22.68
C LYS A 283 7.78 -6.28 -24.12
N PHE A 284 7.60 -5.02 -24.54
CA PHE A 284 7.84 -4.61 -25.93
C PHE A 284 9.16 -3.87 -26.20
N GLN A 285 9.89 -3.45 -25.17
CA GLN A 285 11.18 -2.76 -25.36
C GLN A 285 12.38 -3.68 -25.13
N GLU A 286 12.27 -4.68 -24.25
CA GLU A 286 13.38 -5.62 -23.94
C GLU A 286 13.39 -6.88 -24.83
N LEU A 287 12.29 -7.19 -25.55
CA LEU A 287 12.25 -8.30 -26.54
C LEU A 287 12.54 -7.83 -27.98
N ALA A 288 12.69 -6.52 -28.19
CA ALA A 288 13.00 -5.88 -29.47
C ALA A 288 14.45 -5.33 -29.53
N ALA A 289 15.24 -5.56 -28.48
CA ALA A 289 16.66 -5.24 -28.37
C ALA A 289 17.46 -6.53 -28.16
#